data_AF-A0A2V5S6J9-F1
#
_entry.id   AF-A0A2V5S6J9-F1
#
_cell.length_a   1.000
_cell.length_b   1.000
_cell.length_c   1.000
_cell.angle_alpha   90.00
_cell.angle_beta   90.00
_cell.angle_gamma   90.00
#
_symmetry.space_group_name_H-M   'P 1'
#
loop_
_entity.id
_entity.type
_entity.pdbx_description
1 polymer ?
#
loop_
_entity_poly.entity_id
_entity_poly.type
_entity_poly.pdbx_seq_one_letter_code
_entity_poly.pdbx_strand_id
1 'polypeptide(L)'
;MSKGYVVPIFARAMMLLFPGLCILIGLAFDDLLLLWRKRPIIITLLTGALLPFVMPSIVFDLAYVRAMRQKDPRSALREDLEKLIGDATVTVGVLKFGGYFYTVMPAVEPLKSQRVTVQLQDPGQKADIFLAGFPVPINPAWSGTIISEIERQGRFRYEKSYVVRPRVLGRELQLARFPSDMTYPFPTILLFRAKTQT
;
A
#
# COMPACT_ATOMS: atom_id res chain seq x y z
N MET A 1 -9.99 9.46 -10.91
CA MET A 1 -10.59 8.40 -11.76
C MET A 1 -11.24 7.36 -10.85
N SER A 2 -12.54 7.49 -10.56
CA SER A 2 -13.30 6.48 -9.82
C SER A 2 -13.57 5.30 -10.75
N LYS A 3 -12.78 4.22 -10.62
CA LYS A 3 -12.94 3.01 -11.43
C LYS A 3 -13.50 1.88 -10.57
N GLY A 4 -14.65 1.33 -10.95
CA GLY A 4 -15.10 0.03 -10.45
C GLY A 4 -16.59 -0.17 -10.19
N TYR A 5 -17.41 0.87 -10.09
CA TYR A 5 -18.87 0.69 -10.05
C TYR A 5 -19.42 0.91 -11.45
N VAL A 6 -20.01 -0.14 -12.04
CA VAL A 6 -20.55 -0.16 -13.42
C VAL A 6 -21.54 0.98 -13.70
N VAL A 7 -22.04 1.65 -12.65
CA VAL A 7 -22.67 2.97 -12.70
C VAL A 7 -22.30 3.71 -11.39
N PRO A 8 -22.09 5.05 -11.36
CA PRO A 8 -21.89 5.80 -10.11
C PRO A 8 -23.12 5.82 -9.17
N ILE A 9 -24.04 4.87 -9.32
CA ILE A 9 -25.24 4.71 -8.49
C ILE A 9 -24.84 4.48 -7.03
N PHE A 10 -23.88 3.60 -6.75
CA PHE A 10 -23.56 3.25 -5.36
C PHE A 10 -23.05 4.46 -4.57
N ALA A 11 -22.02 5.16 -5.06
CA ALA A 11 -21.47 6.32 -4.37
C ALA A 11 -22.50 7.46 -4.21
N ARG A 12 -23.32 7.72 -5.24
CA ARG A 12 -24.37 8.75 -5.18
C ARG A 12 -25.54 8.35 -4.27
N ALA A 13 -25.97 7.10 -4.33
CA ALA A 13 -27.01 6.55 -3.45
C ALA A 13 -26.54 6.57 -1.99
N MET A 14 -25.29 6.17 -1.73
CA MET A 14 -24.71 6.26 -0.38
C MET A 14 -24.65 7.72 0.08
N MET A 15 -24.17 8.67 -0.73
CA MET A 15 -24.17 10.09 -0.35
C MET A 15 -25.56 10.63 0.00
N LEU A 16 -26.62 10.14 -0.66
CA LEU A 16 -28.00 10.55 -0.40
C LEU A 16 -28.61 9.85 0.83
N LEU A 17 -28.32 8.56 1.02
CA LEU A 17 -28.91 7.73 2.08
C LEU A 17 -28.17 7.88 3.42
N PHE A 18 -26.87 8.16 3.40
CA PHE A 18 -26.02 8.19 4.60
C PHE A 18 -26.52 9.18 5.67
N PRO A 19 -26.91 10.43 5.33
CA PRO A 19 -27.44 11.35 6.34
C PRO A 19 -28.71 10.81 7.02
N GLY A 20 -29.64 10.24 6.26
CA GLY A 20 -30.85 9.62 6.80
C GLY A 20 -30.53 8.41 7.67
N LEU A 21 -29.58 7.58 7.25
CA LEU A 21 -29.09 6.45 8.04
C LEU A 21 -28.47 6.91 9.37
N CYS A 22 -27.69 7.99 9.37
CA CYS A 22 -27.11 8.57 10.59
C CYS A 22 -28.18 9.04 11.57
N ILE A 23 -29.26 9.67 11.10
CA ILE A 23 -30.39 10.09 11.93
C ILE A 23 -31.08 8.87 12.54
N LEU A 24 -31.36 7.84 11.74
CA LEU A 24 -31.99 6.60 12.21
C LEU A 24 -31.12 5.87 13.24
N ILE A 25 -29.80 5.82 13.03
CA ILE A 25 -28.86 5.27 14.01
C ILE A 25 -28.92 6.09 15.31
N GLY A 26 -28.92 7.42 15.23
CA GLY A 26 -29.02 8.29 16.42
C GLY A 26 -30.29 8.03 17.23
N LEU A 27 -31.45 7.94 16.56
CA LEU A 27 -32.73 7.61 17.19
C LEU A 27 -32.72 6.20 17.81
N ALA A 28 -32.20 5.21 17.09
CA ALA A 28 -32.09 3.85 17.59
C ALA A 28 -31.18 3.76 18.81
N PHE A 29 -30.11 4.57 18.90
CA PHE A 29 -29.24 4.64 20.08
C PHE A 29 -29.94 5.29 21.29
N ASP A 30 -30.78 6.30 21.09
CA ASP A 30 -31.57 6.92 22.16
C ASP A 30 -32.61 5.93 22.73
N ASP A 31 -33.31 5.21 21.85
CA ASP A 31 -34.20 4.12 22.24
C ASP A 31 -33.47 2.99 22.97
N LEU A 32 -32.28 2.63 22.47
CA LEU A 32 -31.42 1.63 23.12
C LEU A 32 -31.01 2.08 24.53
N LEU A 33 -30.71 3.36 24.73
CA LEU A 33 -30.36 3.94 26.03
C LEU A 33 -31.53 3.84 27.03
N LEU A 34 -32.75 4.16 26.57
CA LEU A 34 -33.97 4.04 27.36
C LEU A 34 -34.28 2.58 27.72
N LEU A 35 -34.10 1.66 26.77
CA LEU A 35 -34.24 0.23 27.01
C LEU A 35 -33.15 -0.28 27.96
N TRP A 36 -31.94 0.25 27.92
CA TRP A 36 -30.83 -0.19 28.79
C TRP A 36 -31.13 0.11 30.25
N ARG A 37 -31.78 1.26 30.52
CA ARG A 37 -32.27 1.63 31.86
C ARG A 37 -33.35 0.68 32.39
N LYS A 38 -34.16 0.08 31.51
CA LYS A 38 -35.28 -0.81 31.88
C LYS A 38 -34.90 -2.29 31.92
N ARG A 39 -33.98 -2.73 31.04
CA ARG A 39 -33.59 -4.14 30.84
C ARG A 39 -32.08 -4.26 30.63
N PRO A 40 -31.26 -3.91 31.65
CA PRO A 40 -29.82 -3.79 31.49
C PRO A 40 -29.15 -5.10 31.10
N ILE A 41 -29.61 -6.23 31.65
CA ILE A 41 -29.04 -7.57 31.41
C ILE A 41 -29.18 -7.98 29.95
N ILE A 42 -30.36 -7.78 29.34
CA ILE A 42 -30.65 -8.21 27.97
C ILE A 42 -29.83 -7.41 26.97
N ILE A 43 -29.72 -6.10 27.15
CA ILE A 43 -28.91 -5.26 26.26
C ILE A 43 -27.43 -5.53 26.43
N THR A 44 -26.94 -5.75 27.66
CA THR A 44 -25.54 -6.12 27.86
C THR A 44 -25.21 -7.44 27.17
N LEU A 45 -26.11 -8.43 27.20
CA LEU A 45 -25.96 -9.68 26.44
C LEU A 45 -25.96 -9.43 24.92
N LEU A 46 -26.86 -8.59 24.42
CA LEU A 46 -26.98 -8.27 23.00
C LEU A 46 -25.74 -7.51 22.47
N THR A 47 -25.29 -6.50 23.20
CA THR A 47 -24.06 -5.74 22.91
C THR A 47 -22.84 -6.64 22.99
N GLY A 48 -22.76 -7.50 24.02
CA GLY A 48 -21.69 -8.49 24.14
C GLY A 48 -21.68 -9.49 22.98
N ALA A 49 -22.84 -9.92 22.50
CA ALA A 49 -22.98 -10.79 21.34
C ALA A 49 -22.61 -10.09 20.02
N LEU A 50 -22.82 -8.77 19.92
CA LEU A 50 -22.46 -7.98 18.73
C LEU A 50 -20.96 -7.63 18.68
N LEU A 51 -20.34 -7.48 19.85
CA LEU A 51 -18.93 -7.12 20.01
C LEU A 51 -17.96 -7.96 19.15
N PRO A 52 -18.03 -9.30 19.09
CA PRO A 52 -17.11 -10.10 18.26
C PRO A 52 -17.28 -9.87 16.75
N PHE A 53 -18.40 -9.31 16.29
CA PHE A 53 -18.60 -8.98 14.88
C PHE A 53 -18.02 -7.60 14.52
N VAL A 54 -18.12 -6.64 15.43
CA VAL A 54 -17.69 -5.26 15.20
C VAL A 54 -16.20 -5.07 15.51
N MET A 55 -15.71 -5.68 16.60
CA MET A 55 -14.33 -5.51 17.07
C MET A 55 -13.28 -5.86 16.03
N PRO A 56 -13.38 -6.96 15.26
CA PRO A 56 -12.40 -7.26 14.22
C PRO A 56 -12.28 -6.16 13.16
N SER A 57 -13.38 -5.54 12.77
CA SER A 57 -13.38 -4.42 11.81
C SER A 57 -12.66 -3.20 12.39
N ILE A 58 -12.97 -2.81 13.63
CA ILE A 58 -12.32 -1.68 14.30
C ILE A 58 -10.81 -1.94 14.45
N VAL A 59 -10.44 -3.14 14.91
CA VAL A 59 -9.05 -3.54 15.11
C VAL A 59 -8.29 -3.54 13.78
N PHE A 60 -8.92 -4.01 12.71
CA PHE A 60 -8.37 -3.96 11.35
C PHE A 60 -8.15 -2.50 10.89
N ASP A 61 -9.16 -1.64 11.00
CA ASP A 61 -9.07 -0.24 10.55
C ASP A 61 -7.98 0.53 11.30
N LEU A 62 -7.88 0.34 12.62
CA LEU A 62 -6.84 0.95 13.43
C LEU A 62 -5.44 0.50 12.99
N ALA A 63 -5.26 -0.80 12.73
CA ALA A 63 -4.00 -1.35 12.24
C ALA A 63 -3.65 -0.83 10.83
N TYR A 64 -4.64 -0.77 9.95
CA TYR A 64 -4.51 -0.29 8.57
C TYR A 64 -4.13 1.20 8.54
N VAL A 65 -4.85 2.06 9.25
CA VAL A 65 -4.54 3.49 9.38
C VAL A 65 -3.18 3.72 10.02
N ARG A 66 -2.83 2.95 11.06
CA ARG A 66 -1.51 3.03 11.68
C ARG A 66 -0.41 2.67 10.67
N ALA A 67 -0.61 1.67 9.83
CA ALA A 67 0.33 1.31 8.78
C ALA A 67 0.44 2.42 7.73
N MET A 68 -0.66 3.04 7.31
CA MET A 68 -0.64 4.18 6.36
C MET A 68 0.07 5.42 6.90
N ARG A 69 0.10 5.62 8.23
CA ARG A 69 0.86 6.70 8.86
C ARG A 69 2.37 6.46 8.86
N GLN A 70 2.82 5.23 8.59
CA GLN A 70 4.24 4.98 8.38
C GLN A 70 4.69 5.67 7.09
N LYS A 71 6.00 5.91 6.99
CA LYS A 71 6.57 6.57 5.83
C LYS A 71 6.26 5.76 4.56
N ASP A 72 5.61 6.39 3.60
CA ASP A 72 5.26 5.76 2.33
C ASP A 72 6.55 5.27 1.61
N PRO A 73 6.59 4.02 1.13
CA PRO A 73 7.78 3.46 0.48
C PRO A 73 8.30 4.26 -0.71
N ARG A 74 7.42 4.93 -1.47
CA ARG A 74 7.80 5.75 -2.64
C ARG A 74 8.47 7.04 -2.19
N SER A 75 7.98 7.63 -1.11
CA SER A 75 8.60 8.82 -0.51
C SER A 75 9.97 8.48 0.10
N ALA A 76 10.07 7.36 0.82
CA ALA A 76 11.35 6.89 1.35
C ALA A 76 12.36 6.57 0.24
N LEU A 77 11.93 5.93 -0.84
CA LEU A 77 12.75 5.67 -2.01
C LEU A 77 13.25 6.97 -2.65
N ARG A 78 12.35 7.94 -2.88
CA ARG A 78 12.70 9.21 -3.52
C ARG A 78 13.77 9.97 -2.74
N GLU A 79 13.61 10.10 -1.43
CA GLU A 79 14.62 10.77 -0.59
C GLU A 79 15.98 10.05 -0.61
N ASP A 80 15.97 8.71 -0.61
CA ASP A 80 17.21 7.96 -0.74
C ASP A 80 17.82 8.20 -2.13
N LEU A 81 17.05 8.12 -3.21
CA LEU A 81 17.52 8.38 -4.58
C LEU A 81 18.07 9.80 -4.74
N GLU A 82 17.43 10.83 -4.19
CA GLU A 82 17.93 12.21 -4.21
C GLU A 82 19.34 12.29 -3.59
N LYS A 83 19.55 11.62 -2.46
CA LYS A 83 20.87 11.55 -1.80
C LYS A 83 21.87 10.73 -2.59
N LEU A 84 21.44 9.61 -3.19
CA LEU A 84 22.32 8.72 -3.93
C LEU A 84 22.76 9.31 -5.28
N ILE A 85 21.89 10.06 -5.94
CA ILE A 85 22.16 10.72 -7.22
C ILE A 85 23.00 11.98 -6.99
N GLY A 86 22.63 12.81 -6.00
CA GLY A 86 23.29 14.10 -5.77
C GLY A 86 23.35 14.93 -7.05
N ASP A 87 24.57 15.31 -7.46
CA ASP A 87 24.81 16.08 -8.69
C ASP A 87 25.18 15.23 -9.93
N ALA A 88 25.25 13.90 -9.79
CA ALA A 88 25.70 13.01 -10.84
C ALA A 88 24.68 12.88 -11.99
N THR A 89 25.19 12.52 -13.18
CA THR A 89 24.34 12.10 -14.30
C THR A 89 24.03 10.61 -14.16
N VAL A 90 22.76 10.27 -14.00
CA VAL A 90 22.32 8.92 -13.62
C VAL A 90 21.15 8.46 -14.49
N THR A 91 21.23 7.21 -14.94
CA THR A 91 20.13 6.51 -15.60
C THR A 91 19.42 5.61 -14.59
N VAL A 92 18.14 5.87 -14.36
CA VAL A 92 17.26 5.06 -13.51
C VAL A 92 16.36 4.19 -14.39
N GLY A 93 16.66 2.90 -14.41
CA GLY A 93 15.85 1.89 -15.06
C GLY A 93 14.70 1.43 -14.16
N VAL A 94 13.49 1.35 -14.69
CA VAL A 94 12.34 0.79 -13.97
C VAL A 94 11.79 -0.41 -14.73
N LEU A 95 11.56 -1.50 -13.99
CA LEU A 95 11.05 -2.75 -14.54
C LEU A 95 9.74 -2.53 -15.32
N LYS A 96 9.71 -2.92 -16.60
CA LYS A 96 8.57 -2.73 -17.53
C LYS A 96 7.36 -3.63 -17.25
N PHE A 97 7.44 -4.56 -16.29
CA PHE A 97 6.45 -5.63 -16.11
C PHE A 97 5.05 -5.12 -15.65
N GLY A 98 4.00 -5.59 -16.35
CA GLY A 98 2.63 -5.76 -15.82
C GLY A 98 1.97 -4.60 -15.07
N GLY A 99 2.14 -3.34 -15.49
CA GLY A 99 1.56 -2.19 -14.78
C GLY A 99 2.20 -1.91 -13.41
N TYR A 100 3.21 -2.68 -13.01
CA TYR A 100 3.89 -2.51 -11.73
C TYR A 100 4.84 -1.32 -11.73
N PHE A 101 5.26 -0.84 -12.90
CA PHE A 101 6.01 0.40 -13.04
C PHE A 101 5.24 1.61 -12.48
N TYR A 102 3.89 1.64 -12.55
CA TYR A 102 3.07 2.69 -11.93
C TYR A 102 3.24 2.77 -10.41
N THR A 103 3.80 1.73 -9.78
CA THR A 103 4.12 1.72 -8.36
C THR A 103 5.34 2.59 -8.05
N VAL A 104 6.34 2.58 -8.93
CA VAL A 104 7.64 3.24 -8.75
C VAL A 104 7.66 4.61 -9.40
N MET A 105 6.99 4.79 -10.54
CA MET A 105 6.98 6.05 -11.29
C MET A 105 6.68 7.28 -10.43
N PRO A 106 5.71 7.28 -9.50
CA PRO A 106 5.46 8.43 -8.64
C PRO A 106 6.66 8.85 -7.77
N ALA A 107 7.60 7.94 -7.47
CA ALA A 107 8.82 8.24 -6.74
C ALA A 107 9.92 8.85 -7.62
N VAL A 108 10.02 8.41 -8.88
CA VAL A 108 11.16 8.72 -9.76
C VAL A 108 10.86 9.75 -10.83
N GLU A 109 9.60 9.89 -11.24
CA GLU A 109 9.19 10.89 -12.24
C GLU A 109 9.57 12.32 -11.81
N PRO A 110 9.39 12.72 -10.53
CA PRO A 110 9.83 14.05 -10.06
C PRO A 110 11.34 14.25 -10.08
N LEU A 111 12.14 13.18 -10.15
CA LEU A 111 13.60 13.26 -10.20
C LEU A 111 14.13 13.51 -11.61
N LYS A 112 13.29 13.36 -12.64
CA LYS A 112 13.69 13.61 -14.03
C LYS A 112 14.22 15.02 -14.20
N SER A 113 15.41 15.12 -14.77
CA SER A 113 16.09 16.38 -15.04
C SER A 113 17.05 16.19 -16.23
N GLN A 114 17.80 17.22 -16.59
CA GLN A 114 18.85 17.08 -17.61
C GLN A 114 19.93 16.04 -17.25
N ARG A 115 20.10 15.75 -15.95
CA ARG A 115 21.11 14.80 -15.44
C ARG A 115 20.52 13.43 -15.10
N VAL A 116 19.21 13.36 -14.85
CA VAL A 116 18.55 12.12 -14.42
C VAL A 116 17.59 11.66 -15.49
N THR A 117 17.92 10.54 -16.12
CA THR A 117 17.05 9.89 -17.11
C THR A 117 16.32 8.74 -16.45
N VAL A 118 15.00 8.71 -16.56
CA VAL A 118 14.18 7.58 -16.07
C VAL A 118 13.57 6.89 -17.27
N GLN A 119 13.79 5.57 -17.38
CA GLN A 119 13.32 4.77 -18.50
C GLN A 119 12.75 3.43 -18.05
N LEU A 120 11.76 2.93 -18.80
CA LEU A 120 11.26 1.57 -18.61
C LEU A 120 12.20 0.60 -19.30
N GLN A 121 12.63 -0.43 -18.59
CA GLN A 121 13.58 -1.42 -19.12
C GLN A 121 13.40 -2.80 -18.50
N ASP A 122 14.02 -3.78 -19.16
CA ASP A 122 14.18 -5.13 -18.63
C ASP A 122 15.45 -5.23 -17.76
N PRO A 123 15.52 -6.19 -16.82
CA PRO A 123 16.68 -6.37 -15.93
C PRO A 123 18.03 -6.59 -16.65
N GLY A 124 17.99 -7.03 -17.91
CA GLY A 124 19.17 -7.25 -18.75
C GLY A 124 19.71 -5.99 -19.44
N GLN A 125 19.11 -4.82 -19.25
CA GLN A 125 19.53 -3.57 -19.88
C GLN A 125 20.42 -2.72 -18.95
N LYS A 126 21.26 -1.85 -19.51
CA LYS A 126 22.16 -1.00 -18.72
C LYS A 126 21.39 0.17 -18.10
N ALA A 127 21.60 0.38 -16.80
CA ALA A 127 21.23 1.58 -16.06
C ALA A 127 22.17 1.67 -14.85
N ASP A 128 22.30 2.84 -14.24
CA ASP A 128 23.09 3.03 -13.02
C ASP A 128 22.32 2.55 -11.78
N ILE A 129 21.01 2.76 -11.80
CA ILE A 129 20.06 2.34 -10.78
C ILE A 129 18.94 1.55 -11.46
N PHE A 130 18.52 0.44 -10.86
CA PHE A 130 17.39 -0.34 -11.34
C PHE A 130 16.35 -0.57 -10.24
N LEU A 131 15.08 -0.39 -10.59
CA LEU A 131 13.96 -0.47 -9.65
C LEU A 131 12.92 -1.48 -10.10
N ALA A 132 12.52 -2.37 -9.19
CA ALA A 132 11.40 -3.27 -9.38
C ALA A 132 10.32 -2.96 -8.35
N GLY A 133 9.16 -2.49 -8.82
CA GLY A 133 8.00 -2.23 -7.96
C GLY A 133 6.99 -3.37 -8.00
N PHE A 134 6.25 -3.53 -6.92
CA PHE A 134 5.13 -4.45 -6.78
C PHE A 134 4.00 -3.73 -6.03
N PRO A 135 2.75 -3.80 -6.51
CA PRO A 135 1.62 -3.05 -5.94
C PRO A 135 1.12 -3.61 -4.60
N VAL A 136 1.78 -4.63 -4.05
CA VAL A 136 1.44 -5.30 -2.81
C VAL A 136 2.70 -5.59 -1.99
N PRO A 137 2.59 -5.82 -0.67
CA PRO A 137 3.67 -6.39 0.11
C PRO A 137 3.91 -7.83 -0.35
N ILE A 138 5.06 -8.08 -0.98
CA ILE A 138 5.44 -9.42 -1.38
C ILE A 138 6.13 -10.15 -0.23
N ASN A 139 5.93 -11.46 -0.17
CA ASN A 139 6.55 -12.28 0.87
C ASN A 139 8.09 -12.30 0.70
N PRO A 140 8.86 -12.53 1.79
CA PRO A 140 10.33 -12.53 1.73
C PRO A 140 10.92 -13.54 0.75
N ALA A 141 10.33 -14.74 0.66
CA ALA A 141 10.83 -15.80 -0.23
C ALA A 141 10.74 -15.39 -1.69
N TRP A 142 9.60 -14.82 -2.11
CA TRP A 142 9.37 -14.35 -3.47
C TRP A 142 10.23 -13.13 -3.80
N SER A 143 10.40 -12.19 -2.86
CA SER A 143 11.38 -11.11 -3.05
C SER A 143 12.79 -11.66 -3.24
N GLY A 144 13.18 -12.69 -2.50
CA GLY A 144 14.48 -13.35 -2.65
C GLY A 144 14.65 -13.96 -4.05
N THR A 145 13.65 -14.68 -4.54
CA THR A 145 13.66 -15.23 -5.91
C THR A 145 13.80 -14.15 -6.97
N ILE A 146 13.06 -13.05 -6.86
CA ILE A 146 13.12 -11.93 -7.80
C ILE A 146 14.50 -11.26 -7.76
N ILE A 147 15.04 -11.05 -6.55
CA ILE A 147 16.38 -10.49 -6.36
C ILE A 147 17.41 -11.37 -7.04
N SER A 148 17.41 -12.68 -6.75
CA SER A 148 18.35 -13.61 -7.35
C SER A 148 18.24 -13.66 -8.88
N GLU A 149 17.03 -13.61 -9.43
CA GLU A 149 16.82 -13.60 -10.88
C GLU A 149 17.40 -12.34 -11.54
N ILE A 150 17.21 -11.17 -10.92
CA ILE A 150 17.76 -9.89 -11.42
C ILE A 150 19.29 -9.89 -11.29
N GLU A 151 19.84 -10.34 -10.15
CA GLU A 151 21.29 -10.37 -9.94
C GLU A 151 22.00 -11.39 -10.84
N ARG A 152 21.33 -12.49 -11.21
CA ARG A 152 21.84 -13.51 -12.13
C ARG A 152 22.12 -12.95 -13.53
N GLN A 153 21.43 -11.89 -13.94
CA GLN A 153 21.72 -11.16 -15.19
C GLN A 153 23.08 -10.44 -15.16
N GLY A 154 23.75 -10.39 -14.00
CA GLY A 154 25.12 -9.90 -13.87
C GLY A 154 25.28 -8.38 -13.90
N ARG A 155 24.24 -7.62 -14.22
CA ARG A 155 24.30 -6.14 -14.33
C ARG A 155 24.10 -5.40 -13.03
N PHE A 156 23.27 -5.96 -12.15
CA PHE A 156 22.78 -5.26 -10.97
C PHE A 156 23.10 -6.04 -9.69
N ARG A 157 23.27 -5.33 -8.58
CA ARG A 157 23.38 -5.84 -7.23
C ARG A 157 22.27 -5.24 -6.38
N TYR A 158 21.58 -6.07 -5.61
CA TYR A 158 20.55 -5.64 -4.69
C TYR A 158 21.15 -4.76 -3.59
N GLU A 159 20.46 -3.65 -3.31
CA GLU A 159 20.88 -2.70 -2.28
C GLU A 159 19.88 -2.67 -1.13
N LYS A 160 18.59 -2.48 -1.43
CA LYS A 160 17.58 -2.21 -0.40
C LYS A 160 16.16 -2.51 -0.87
N SER A 161 15.28 -2.83 0.08
CA SER A 161 13.84 -2.94 -0.13
C SER A 161 13.08 -1.89 0.66
N TYR A 162 12.06 -1.31 0.05
CA TYR A 162 11.11 -0.39 0.66
C TYR A 162 9.76 -1.08 0.75
N VAL A 163 9.30 -1.36 1.97
CA VAL A 163 8.05 -2.06 2.21
C VAL A 163 7.48 -1.68 3.57
N VAL A 164 6.17 -1.48 3.63
CA VAL A 164 5.42 -1.40 4.88
C VAL A 164 4.50 -2.61 4.93
N ARG A 165 4.56 -3.35 6.04
CA ARG A 165 3.77 -4.58 6.26
C ARG A 165 2.77 -4.33 7.38
N PRO A 166 1.49 -4.10 7.08
CA PRO A 166 0.48 -3.87 8.11
C PRO A 166 0.40 -5.07 9.04
N ARG A 167 0.23 -4.80 10.35
CA ARG A 167 0.10 -5.84 11.37
C ARG A 167 -1.14 -5.64 12.22
N VAL A 168 -1.92 -6.70 12.37
CA VAL A 168 -3.05 -6.78 13.28
C VAL A 168 -2.67 -7.70 14.44
N LEU A 169 -2.67 -7.17 15.67
CA LEU A 169 -2.31 -7.95 16.87
C LEU A 169 -0.97 -8.70 16.73
N GLY A 170 0.03 -8.04 16.12
CA GLY A 170 1.36 -8.60 15.89
C GLY A 170 1.49 -9.53 14.67
N ARG A 171 0.39 -9.92 14.03
CA ARG A 171 0.39 -10.76 12.82
C ARG A 171 0.35 -9.92 11.56
N GLU A 172 1.20 -10.25 10.58
CA GLU A 172 1.20 -9.58 9.28
C GLU A 172 -0.11 -9.84 8.53
N LEU A 173 -0.70 -8.77 8.01
CA LEU A 173 -1.92 -8.83 7.21
C LEU A 173 -1.57 -9.28 5.79
N GLN A 174 -2.17 -10.39 5.34
CA GLN A 174 -2.01 -10.86 3.97
C GLN A 174 -2.86 -10.04 3.01
N LEU A 175 -2.27 -8.95 2.52
CA LEU A 175 -2.93 -8.02 1.59
C LEU A 175 -3.13 -8.57 0.18
N ALA A 176 -2.56 -9.73 -0.17
CA ALA A 176 -2.68 -10.31 -1.51
C ALA A 176 -4.13 -10.63 -1.95
N ARG A 177 -5.06 -10.79 -0.99
CA ARG A 177 -6.48 -11.07 -1.27
C ARG A 177 -7.37 -9.81 -1.24
N PHE A 178 -6.78 -8.65 -0.94
CA PHE A 178 -7.51 -7.40 -0.86
C PHE A 178 -7.60 -6.74 -2.23
N PRO A 179 -8.62 -5.91 -2.47
CA PRO A 179 -8.71 -5.16 -3.72
C PRO A 179 -7.55 -4.16 -3.83
N SER A 180 -7.22 -3.77 -5.06
CA SER A 180 -6.00 -3.01 -5.38
C SER A 180 -5.93 -1.62 -4.72
N ASP A 181 -7.06 -1.02 -4.42
CA ASP A 181 -7.16 0.26 -3.71
C ASP A 181 -6.67 0.15 -2.27
N MET A 182 -6.96 -0.96 -1.59
CA MET A 182 -6.50 -1.23 -0.24
C MET A 182 -5.03 -1.64 -0.18
N THR A 183 -4.47 -2.18 -1.26
CA THR A 183 -3.07 -2.59 -1.32
C THR A 183 -2.13 -1.51 -1.84
N TYR A 184 -2.63 -0.58 -2.65
CA TYR A 184 -1.86 0.52 -3.25
C TYR A 184 -1.00 1.33 -2.27
N PRO A 185 -1.42 1.61 -1.01
CA PRO A 185 -0.57 2.30 -0.03
C PRO A 185 0.63 1.49 0.46
N PHE A 186 0.66 0.17 0.22
CA PHE A 186 1.68 -0.74 0.75
C PHE A 186 2.43 -1.47 -0.36
N PRO A 187 3.10 -0.74 -1.28
CA PRO A 187 3.90 -1.39 -2.29
C PRO A 187 5.15 -2.03 -1.69
N THR A 188 5.72 -2.99 -2.43
CA THR A 188 7.12 -3.36 -2.27
C THR A 188 7.92 -2.74 -3.40
N ILE A 189 9.02 -2.06 -3.08
CA ILE A 189 9.95 -1.57 -4.10
C ILE A 189 11.34 -2.08 -3.78
N LEU A 190 11.98 -2.70 -4.77
CA LEU A 190 13.32 -3.24 -4.68
C LEU A 190 14.27 -2.32 -5.45
N LEU A 191 15.34 -1.89 -4.78
CA LEU A 191 16.40 -1.05 -5.32
C LEU A 191 17.64 -1.89 -5.60
N PHE A 192 18.17 -1.71 -6.80
CA PHE A 192 19.41 -2.32 -7.25
C PHE A 192 20.33 -1.25 -7.83
N ARG A 193 21.63 -1.46 -7.66
CA ARG A 193 22.68 -0.66 -8.30
C ARG A 193 23.39 -1.44 -9.38
N ALA A 194 23.88 -0.72 -10.39
CA ALA A 194 24.83 -1.29 -11.33
C ALA A 194 26.02 -1.88 -10.57
N LYS A 195 26.47 -3.07 -10.98
CA LYS A 195 27.79 -3.56 -10.59
C LYS A 195 28.81 -2.70 -11.32
N THR A 196 29.58 -1.91 -10.59
CA THR A 196 30.78 -1.26 -11.14
C THR A 196 31.68 -2.37 -11.67
N GLN A 197 32.05 -2.30 -12.95
CA GLN A 197 33.07 -3.18 -13.51
C GLN A 197 34.39 -2.85 -12.82
N THR A 198 34.78 -3.64 -11.84
CA THR A 198 36.18 -3.76 -11.40
C THR A 198 36.98 -4.53 -12.43
#